data_AF-A0A3E2CA57-F1
#
_entry.id   AF-A0A3E2CA57-F1
#
_cell.length_a   1.000
_cell.length_b   1.000
_cell.length_c   1.000
_cell.angle_alpha   90.00
_cell.angle_beta   90.00
_cell.angle_gamma   90.00
#
_symmetry.space_group_name_H-M   'P 1'
#
loop_
_entity.id
_entity.type
_entity.pdbx_description
1 polymer ?
#
loop_
_entity_poly.entity_id
_entity_poly.type
_entity_poly.pdbx_seq_one_letter_code
_entity_poly.pdbx_strand_id
1 'polypeptide(L)' 'LNDLNARDLKTRILGSYPDADVINLDALNADKYAFITATGPSLFSSGTIVVINNLEQANEDLVEAIIGFCTRESKSNNND' A
#
# COMPACT_ATOMS: atom_id res chain seq x y z
N LEU A 1 -6.28 -17.82 6.82
CA LEU A 1 -4.97 -17.35 6.30
C LEU A 1 -4.35 -16.54 7.43
N ASN A 2 -3.29 -17.06 8.07
CA ASN A 2 -2.90 -16.70 9.44
C ASN A 2 -2.44 -15.23 9.60
N ASP A 3 -3.02 -14.51 10.56
CA ASP A 3 -2.57 -13.19 11.06
C ASP A 3 -1.06 -13.12 11.37
N LEU A 4 -0.46 -14.24 11.73
CA LEU A 4 1.00 -14.37 11.94
C LEU A 4 1.81 -14.00 10.70
N ASN A 5 1.36 -14.37 9.49
CA ASN A 5 2.08 -14.04 8.26
C ASN A 5 2.03 -12.55 7.94
N ALA A 6 0.91 -11.88 8.21
CA ALA A 6 0.76 -10.44 7.94
C ALA A 6 1.65 -9.62 8.90
N ARG A 7 1.72 -10.01 10.18
CA ARG A 7 2.62 -9.37 11.16
C ARG A 7 4.09 -9.58 10.82
N ASP A 8 4.49 -10.80 10.44
CA ASP A 8 5.89 -11.07 10.07
C ASP A 8 6.30 -10.34 8.78
N LEU A 9 5.40 -10.24 7.80
CA LEU A 9 5.66 -9.48 6.57
C LEU A 9 5.85 -7.99 6.89
N LYS A 10 4.98 -7.41 7.73
CA LYS A 10 5.09 -6.02 8.18
C LYS A 10 6.41 -5.77 8.91
N THR A 11 6.78 -6.64 9.85
CA THR A 11 8.05 -6.53 10.59
C THR A 11 9.27 -6.61 9.66
N ARG A 12 9.24 -7.51 8.67
CA ARG A 12 10.33 -7.62 7.68
C ARG A 12 10.45 -6.38 6.80
N ILE A 13 9.33 -5.86 6.29
CA ILE A 13 9.32 -4.67 5.45
C ILE A 13 9.82 -3.45 6.24
N LEU A 14 9.36 -3.27 7.48
CA LEU A 14 9.85 -2.22 8.39
C LEU A 14 11.35 -2.34 8.70
N GLY A 15 11.87 -3.58 8.80
CA GLY A 15 13.32 -3.80 8.96
C GLY A 15 14.13 -3.44 7.72
N SER A 16 13.56 -3.59 6.52
CA SER A 16 14.20 -3.23 5.25
C SER A 16 14.05 -1.74 4.90
N TYR A 17 13.03 -1.08 5.42
CA TYR A 17 12.73 0.34 5.17
C TYR A 17 12.41 1.07 6.48
N PRO A 18 13.41 1.27 7.37
CA PRO A 18 13.18 1.85 8.71
C PRO A 18 12.74 3.30 8.66
N ASP A 19 13.10 4.02 7.59
CA ASP A 19 12.78 5.44 7.41
C ASP A 19 11.53 5.66 6.52
N ALA A 20 10.84 4.59 6.11
CA ALA A 20 9.65 4.70 5.29
C ALA A 20 8.44 5.17 6.09
N ASP A 21 7.64 6.04 5.48
CA ASP A 21 6.39 6.49 6.08
C ASP A 21 5.33 5.37 6.00
N VAL A 22 4.60 5.13 7.08
CA VAL A 22 3.63 4.02 7.14
C VAL A 22 2.22 4.59 7.26
N ILE A 23 1.45 4.46 6.19
CA ILE A 23 0.08 4.94 6.13
C ILE A 23 -0.87 3.75 6.24
N ASN A 24 -1.78 3.79 7.22
CA ASN A 24 -2.81 2.77 7.39
C ASN A 24 -4.13 3.31 6.83
N LEU A 25 -4.71 2.59 5.88
CA LEU A 25 -6.02 2.84 5.32
C LEU A 25 -6.99 1.76 5.77
N ASP A 26 -8.24 2.15 5.96
CA ASP A 26 -9.36 1.23 6.21
C ASP A 26 -10.29 1.29 5.00
N ALA A 27 -10.39 0.19 4.27
CA ALA A 27 -11.17 0.12 3.04
C ALA A 27 -12.69 0.29 3.25
N LEU A 28 -13.18 0.18 4.49
CA LEU A 28 -14.57 0.52 4.81
C LEU A 28 -14.86 2.02 4.62
N ASN A 29 -13.86 2.87 4.84
CA ASN A 29 -14.00 4.33 4.86
C ASN A 29 -13.13 5.03 3.81
N ALA A 30 -12.11 4.37 3.29
CA ALA A 30 -11.20 4.92 2.30
C ALA A 30 -11.81 4.86 0.89
N ASP A 31 -11.63 5.92 0.13
CA ASP A 31 -11.94 5.97 -1.29
C ASP A 31 -10.66 5.89 -2.14
N LYS A 32 -10.83 5.88 -3.47
CA LYS A 32 -9.70 5.84 -4.40
C LYS A 32 -8.72 7.01 -4.23
N TYR A 33 -9.19 8.17 -3.80
CA TYR A 33 -8.34 9.36 -3.66
C TYR A 33 -7.47 9.26 -2.41
N ALA A 34 -8.02 8.76 -1.30
CA ALA A 34 -7.25 8.44 -0.10
C ALA A 34 -6.10 7.47 -0.41
N PHE A 35 -6.35 6.45 -1.24
CA PHE A 35 -5.32 5.53 -1.70
C PHE A 35 -4.27 6.22 -2.59
N ILE A 36 -4.68 6.97 -3.61
CA ILE A 36 -3.75 7.69 -4.50
C ILE A 36 -2.83 8.62 -3.71
N THR A 37 -3.39 9.38 -2.77
CA THR A 37 -2.62 10.27 -1.89
C THR A 37 -1.63 9.48 -1.03
N ALA A 38 -2.06 8.36 -0.45
CA ALA A 38 -1.19 7.51 0.37
C ALA A 38 -0.04 6.89 -0.43
N THR A 39 -0.27 6.52 -1.69
CA THR A 39 0.79 6.00 -2.58
C THR A 39 1.63 7.08 -3.26
N GLY A 40 1.36 8.35 -2.98
CA GLY A 40 2.10 9.47 -3.55
C GLY A 40 3.55 9.53 -3.04
N PRO A 41 4.43 10.23 -3.78
CA PRO A 41 5.82 10.41 -3.37
C PRO A 41 5.89 11.15 -2.03
N SER A 42 6.62 10.59 -1.07
CA SER A 42 6.89 11.25 0.21
C SER A 42 7.99 12.30 0.06
N LEU A 43 7.81 13.46 0.70
CA LEU A 43 8.83 14.51 0.77
C LEU A 43 9.85 14.29 1.90
N PHE A 44 9.51 13.46 2.88
CA PHE A 44 10.25 13.33 4.14
C PHE A 44 10.84 11.94 4.37
N SER A 45 10.49 10.95 3.53
CA SER A 45 10.94 9.56 3.67
C SER A 45 11.46 9.01 2.36
N SER A 46 12.24 7.94 2.45
CA SER A 46 12.78 7.20 1.31
C SER A 46 11.73 6.38 0.55
N GLY A 47 10.51 6.29 1.08
CA GLY A 47 9.38 5.60 0.46
C GLY A 47 8.20 5.51 1.42
N THR A 48 7.04 5.12 0.89
CA THR A 48 5.81 4.98 1.68
C THR A 48 5.32 3.55 1.65
N ILE A 49 5.01 2.99 2.82
CA ILE A 49 4.35 1.70 2.99
C ILE A 49 2.87 1.97 3.27
N VAL A 50 2.00 1.59 2.34
CA VAL A 50 0.54 1.69 2.51
C VAL A 50 -0.02 0.35 2.95
N VAL A 51 -0.63 0.31 4.14
CA VAL A 51 -1.31 -0.87 4.70
C VAL A 51 -2.80 -0.68 4.60
N ILE A 52 -3.49 -1.54 3.84
CA ILE A 52 -4.94 -1.48 3.67
C ILE A 52 -5.60 -2.57 4.52
N ASN A 53 -6.42 -2.16 5.47
CA ASN A 53 -7.22 -3.04 6.32
C ASN A 53 -8.63 -3.21 5.74
N ASN A 54 -9.31 -4.28 6.15
CA ASN A 54 -10.70 -4.56 5.78
C ASN A 54 -10.95 -4.53 4.26
N LEU A 55 -9.96 -4.98 3.48
CA LEU A 55 -9.95 -4.92 2.02
C LEU A 55 -11.19 -5.59 1.38
N GLU A 56 -11.80 -6.56 2.07
CA GLU A 56 -13.05 -7.19 1.66
C GLU A 56 -14.25 -6.22 1.55
N GLN A 57 -14.16 -5.05 2.21
CA GLN A 57 -15.18 -4.00 2.18
C GLN A 57 -14.89 -2.91 1.13
N ALA A 58 -13.78 -3.01 0.39
CA ALA A 58 -13.40 -2.01 -0.61
C ALA A 58 -14.46 -1.91 -1.73
N ASN A 59 -14.75 -0.68 -2.15
CA ASN A 59 -15.57 -0.45 -3.34
C ASN A 59 -14.78 -0.70 -4.63
N GLU A 60 -15.50 -0.82 -5.75
CA GLU A 60 -14.92 -1.13 -7.06
C GLU A 60 -13.87 -0.08 -7.49
N ASP A 61 -14.16 1.19 -7.28
CA ASP A 61 -13.25 2.31 -7.55
C ASP A 61 -11.90 2.19 -6.83
N LEU A 62 -11.91 1.80 -5.55
CA LEU A 62 -10.70 1.60 -4.74
C LEU A 62 -9.93 0.37 -5.23
N VAL A 63 -10.63 -0.72 -5.54
CA VAL A 63 -10.03 -1.96 -6.06
C VAL A 63 -9.34 -1.70 -7.41
N GLU A 64 -10.00 -0.99 -8.34
CA GLU A 64 -9.42 -0.60 -9.62
C GLU A 64 -8.17 0.27 -9.44
N ALA A 65 -8.21 1.22 -8.50
CA ALA A 65 -7.06 2.08 -8.21
C ALA A 65 -5.85 1.26 -7.71
N ILE A 66 -6.08 0.28 -6.83
CA ILE A 66 -5.04 -0.64 -6.33
C ILE A 66 -4.45 -1.47 -7.48
N ILE A 67 -5.30 -2.09 -8.31
CA ILE A 67 -4.85 -2.89 -9.46
C ILE A 67 -4.05 -2.02 -10.43
N GLY A 68 -4.56 -0.82 -10.73
CA GLY A 68 -3.91 0.14 -11.62
C GLY A 68 -2.56 0.62 -11.09
N PHE A 69 -2.41 0.80 -9.78
CA PHE A 69 -1.13 1.09 -9.14
C PHE A 69 -0.15 -0.09 -9.30
N CYS A 70 -0.52 -1.30 -8.86
CA CYS A 70 0.34 -2.48 -8.94
C CYS A 70 0.79 -2.79 -10.37
N THR A 71 -0.11 -2.64 -11.35
CA THR A 71 0.21 -2.89 -12.77
C THR A 71 1.22 -1.88 -13.33
N ARG A 72 1.13 -0.61 -12.93
CA ARG A 72 2.07 0.43 -13.36
C ARG A 72 3.46 0.22 -12.77
N GLU A 73 3.52 0.00 -11.45
CA GLU A 73 4.80 -0.24 -10.77
C GLU A 73 5.46 -1.54 -11.24
N SER A 74 4.67 -2.59 -11.49
CA SER A 74 5.19 -3.83 -12.07
C SER A 74 5.77 -3.63 -13.47
N LYS A 75 5.17 -2.77 -14.29
CA LYS A 75 5.71 -2.43 -15.62
C LYS A 75 6.97 -1.56 -15.54
N SER A 76 7.07 -0.68 -14.56
CA SER A 76 8.26 0.14 -14.34
C SER A 76 9.47 -0.73 -13.99
N ASN A 77 9.27 -1.79 -13.19
CA ASN A 77 10.33 -2.68 -12.73
C ASN A 77 10.86 -3.69 -13.78
N ASN A 78 10.32 -3.69 -15.01
CA ASN A 78 10.72 -4.60 -16.10
C ASN A 78 11.51 -3.91 -17.22
N ASN A 79 11.90 -2.64 -17.05
CA ASN A 79 12.64 -1.86 -18.04
C ASN A 79 14.04 -1.40 -17.56
N ASP A 80 14.57 -2.00 -16.49
CA ASP A 80 15.96 -1.79 -16.03
C ASP A 80 16.87 -2.98 -16.38
#